data_AF-A0A9X1KCE7-F1
#
_entry.id   AF-A0A9X1KCE7-F1
#
_cell.length_a   1.000
_cell.length_b   1.000
_cell.length_c   1.000
_cell.angle_alpha   90.00
_cell.angle_beta   90.00
_cell.angle_gamma   90.00
#
_symmetry.space_group_name_H-M   'P 1'
#
loop_
_entity.id
_entity.type
_entity.pdbx_description
1 polymer ?
#
loop_
_entity_poly.entity_id
_entity_poly.type
_entity_poly.pdbx_seq_one_letter_code
_entity_poly.pdbx_strand_id
1 'polypeptide(L)'
;VPDYAQGSLDAVDNTMVQLKEYYQRFMGTTLTTEQAYAKLGTTPSIGFESEAHPYFTATMFNRVVQHAKERNIGMVSYGSMNRDSKVDGGQGQVNNRYEFLNVAQRFTDDTPLPEDKEKPTIPENFKAELVTSRRAALSWSPATDNDFIEKYNLRLIGNEEVVERSTIDTRYTFENLKENST
;
A
#
# COMPACT_ATOMS: atom_id res chain seq x y z
N VAL A 1 9.62 -1.40 -6.24
CA VAL A 1 9.29 -0.02 -5.83
C VAL A 1 9.07 -0.03 -4.32
N PRO A 2 9.47 1.00 -3.55
CA PRO A 2 9.14 1.06 -2.13
C PRO A 2 7.61 0.92 -1.92
N ASP A 3 7.18 0.12 -0.94
CA ASP A 3 5.77 0.06 -0.56
C ASP A 3 5.42 1.32 0.25
N TYR A 4 4.92 2.35 -0.44
CA TYR A 4 4.60 3.64 0.19
C TYR A 4 3.46 3.55 1.20
N ALA A 5 2.54 2.60 1.04
CA ALA A 5 1.55 2.33 2.07
C ALA A 5 2.25 1.84 3.33
N GLN A 6 3.07 0.79 3.23
CA GLN A 6 3.79 0.27 4.40
C GLN A 6 4.65 1.35 5.07
N GLY A 7 5.37 2.15 4.29
CA GLY A 7 6.13 3.28 4.84
C GLY A 7 5.26 4.29 5.59
N SER A 8 4.02 4.51 5.16
CA SER A 8 3.06 5.37 5.86
C SER A 8 2.54 4.75 7.16
N LEU A 9 2.29 3.44 7.16
CA LEU A 9 1.90 2.68 8.37
C LEU A 9 3.05 2.73 9.40
N ASP A 10 4.27 2.41 8.96
CA ASP A 10 5.46 2.41 9.81
C ASP A 10 5.74 3.81 10.38
N ALA A 11 5.53 4.87 9.59
CA ALA A 11 5.71 6.25 10.05
C ALA A 11 4.75 6.59 11.20
N VAL A 12 3.48 6.16 11.12
CA VAL A 12 2.49 6.34 12.18
C VAL A 12 2.92 5.59 13.45
N ASP A 13 3.25 4.31 13.33
CA ASP A 13 3.59 3.44 14.47
C ASP A 13 4.87 3.93 15.16
N ASN A 14 5.87 4.35 14.40
CA ASN A 14 7.10 4.93 14.94
C ASN A 14 6.84 6.28 15.63
N THR A 15 5.97 7.12 15.06
CA THR A 15 5.59 8.40 15.68
C THR A 15 4.86 8.19 17.00
N MET A 16 4.03 7.14 17.11
CA MET A 16 3.36 6.77 18.37
C MET A 16 4.38 6.44 19.46
N VAL A 17 5.40 5.64 19.14
CA VAL A 17 6.49 5.32 20.08
C VAL A 17 7.20 6.59 20.54
N GLN A 18 7.60 7.45 19.60
CA GLN A 18 8.25 8.72 19.91
C GLN A 18 7.37 9.58 20.82
N LEU A 19 6.08 9.71 20.52
CA LEU A 19 5.15 10.52 21.31
C LEU A 19 5.09 10.05 22.77
N LYS A 20 5.04 8.74 23.01
CA LYS A 20 5.06 8.16 24.37
C LYS A 20 6.34 8.53 25.11
N GLU A 21 7.50 8.41 24.44
CA GLU A 21 8.79 8.78 25.02
C GLU A 21 8.84 10.28 25.37
N TYR A 22 8.36 11.16 24.49
CA TYR A 22 8.32 12.59 24.73
C TYR A 22 7.41 12.97 25.92
N TYR A 23 6.21 12.39 26.00
CA TYR A 23 5.29 12.65 27.12
C TYR A 23 5.88 12.18 28.45
N GLN A 24 6.51 11.01 28.47
CA GLN A 24 7.16 10.51 29.68
C GLN A 24 8.31 11.42 30.12
N ARG A 25 9.17 11.81 29.17
CA ARG A 25 10.39 12.56 29.46
C ARG A 25 10.15 14.01 29.86
N PHE A 26 9.20 14.69 29.20
CA PHE A 26 9.07 16.13 29.33
C PHE A 26 7.78 16.57 30.04
N MET A 27 6.74 15.73 30.05
CA MET A 27 5.46 16.04 30.68
C MET A 27 5.21 15.23 31.96
N GLY A 28 6.15 14.34 32.34
CA GLY A 28 6.00 13.43 33.47
C GLY A 28 4.77 12.52 33.39
N THR A 29 4.23 12.31 32.18
CA THR A 29 2.97 11.61 31.95
C THR A 29 3.21 10.37 31.10
N THR A 30 2.77 9.20 31.57
CA THR A 30 2.81 7.97 30.78
C THR A 30 1.52 7.84 29.96
N LEU A 31 1.64 7.86 28.63
CA LEU A 31 0.51 7.55 27.76
C LEU A 31 0.38 6.04 27.54
N THR A 32 -0.85 5.54 27.56
CA THR A 32 -1.17 4.23 26.95
C THR A 32 -0.94 4.29 25.43
N THR A 33 -0.87 3.13 24.79
CA THR A 33 -0.69 3.05 23.33
C THR A 33 -1.87 3.69 22.60
N GLU A 34 -3.09 3.44 23.08
CA GLU A 34 -4.33 3.96 22.53
C GLU A 34 -4.40 5.48 22.68
N GLN A 35 -4.04 6.02 23.85
CA GLN A 35 -3.97 7.47 24.06
C GLN A 35 -2.92 8.15 23.17
N ALA A 36 -1.82 7.46 22.86
CA ALA A 36 -0.81 7.98 21.96
C ALA A 36 -1.32 8.01 20.51
N TYR A 37 -1.91 6.92 20.01
CA TYR A 37 -2.51 6.89 18.67
C TYR A 37 -3.63 7.92 18.49
N ALA A 38 -4.52 8.08 19.48
CA ALA A 38 -5.61 9.06 19.43
C ALA A 38 -5.12 10.52 19.29
N LYS A 39 -3.85 10.79 19.58
CA LYS A 39 -3.21 12.12 19.41
C LYS A 39 -2.55 12.31 18.04
N LEU A 40 -2.44 11.25 17.25
CA LEU A 40 -1.82 11.30 15.93
C LEU A 40 -2.84 11.57 14.84
N GLY A 41 -2.32 12.00 13.69
CA GLY A 41 -3.00 11.96 12.42
C GLY A 41 -2.06 11.46 11.32
N THR A 42 -2.61 11.11 10.16
CA THR A 42 -1.84 10.74 8.97
C THR A 42 -2.29 11.53 7.74
N THR A 43 -1.33 11.94 6.91
CA THR A 43 -1.55 12.77 5.71
C THR A 43 -0.69 12.29 4.52
N PRO A 44 -1.03 11.19 3.86
CA PRO A 44 -0.32 10.77 2.65
C PRO A 44 -0.50 11.76 1.49
N SER A 45 0.54 11.87 0.65
CA SER A 45 0.45 12.55 -0.65
C SER A 45 -0.11 11.56 -1.68
N ILE A 46 -1.29 11.84 -2.24
CA ILE A 46 -2.03 10.88 -3.09
C ILE A 46 -1.77 11.04 -4.59
N GLY A 47 -1.84 9.95 -5.35
CA GLY A 47 -1.63 9.96 -6.80
C GLY A 47 -0.17 10.15 -7.19
N PHE A 48 0.05 10.79 -8.35
CA PHE A 48 1.39 10.97 -8.92
C PHE A 48 2.24 11.98 -8.15
N GLU A 49 3.43 11.59 -7.70
CA GLU A 49 4.35 12.52 -7.02
C GLU A 49 5.51 12.94 -7.92
N SER A 50 6.28 11.99 -8.45
CA SER A 50 7.38 12.26 -9.38
C SER A 50 7.80 11.01 -10.16
N GLU A 51 8.60 11.16 -11.22
CA GLU A 51 9.13 10.01 -11.98
C GLU A 51 10.00 9.06 -11.13
N ALA A 52 10.62 9.56 -10.06
CA ALA A 52 11.40 8.76 -9.11
C ALA A 52 10.52 8.04 -8.06
N HIS A 53 9.36 8.64 -7.72
CA HIS A 53 8.42 8.14 -6.72
C HIS A 53 7.01 8.15 -7.31
N PRO A 54 6.65 7.11 -8.07
CA PRO A 54 5.68 7.27 -9.13
C PRO A 54 4.27 7.51 -8.60
N TYR A 55 3.72 6.64 -7.75
CA TYR A 55 2.31 6.74 -7.37
C TYR A 55 2.01 6.27 -5.95
N PHE A 56 1.13 7.02 -5.28
CA PHE A 56 0.39 6.58 -4.10
C PHE A 56 -1.06 6.31 -4.49
N THR A 57 -1.45 5.04 -4.66
CA THR A 57 -2.75 4.65 -5.23
C THR A 57 -3.88 4.65 -4.19
N ALA A 58 -5.13 4.61 -4.64
CA ALA A 58 -6.28 4.48 -3.73
C ALA A 58 -6.22 3.19 -2.88
N THR A 59 -5.69 2.10 -3.44
CA THR A 59 -5.38 0.85 -2.72
C THR A 59 -4.41 1.08 -1.57
N MET A 60 -3.30 1.79 -1.83
CA MET A 60 -2.34 2.14 -0.79
C MET A 60 -2.97 3.01 0.30
N PHE A 61 -3.82 3.96 -0.11
CA PHE A 61 -4.53 4.82 0.83
C PHE A 61 -5.55 4.05 1.68
N ASN A 62 -6.22 3.04 1.13
CA ASN A 62 -7.15 2.20 1.88
C ASN A 62 -6.43 1.44 3.00
N ARG A 63 -5.21 0.94 2.77
CA ARG A 63 -4.38 0.34 3.83
C ARG A 63 -4.09 1.34 4.96
N VAL A 64 -3.80 2.60 4.64
CA VAL A 64 -3.60 3.66 5.65
C VAL A 64 -4.89 3.93 6.43
N VAL A 65 -6.03 3.99 5.75
CA VAL A 65 -7.34 4.19 6.39
C VAL A 65 -7.68 3.03 7.33
N GLN A 66 -7.54 1.77 6.90
CA GLN A 66 -7.81 0.62 7.77
C GLN A 66 -6.90 0.61 8.99
N HIS A 67 -5.60 0.83 8.79
CA HIS A 67 -4.64 0.95 9.88
C HIS A 67 -5.02 2.04 10.89
N ALA A 68 -5.48 3.19 10.39
CA ALA A 68 -5.92 4.30 11.24
C ALA A 68 -7.18 3.98 12.03
N LYS A 69 -8.15 3.27 11.43
CA LYS A 69 -9.35 2.79 12.13
C LYS A 69 -9.01 1.77 13.21
N GLU A 70 -8.22 0.75 12.86
CA GLU A 70 -7.80 -0.32 13.80
C GLU A 70 -7.09 0.23 15.05
N ARG A 71 -6.31 1.30 14.88
CA ARG A 71 -5.55 1.94 15.96
C ARG A 71 -6.25 3.11 16.63
N ASN A 72 -7.47 3.46 16.20
CA ASN A 72 -8.22 4.61 16.70
C ASN A 72 -7.40 5.92 16.64
N ILE A 73 -6.74 6.16 15.50
CA ILE A 73 -5.99 7.41 15.27
C ILE A 73 -6.95 8.59 15.29
N GLY A 74 -6.49 9.79 15.68
CA GLY A 74 -7.37 10.95 15.79
C GLY A 74 -7.83 11.55 14.44
N MET A 75 -7.06 11.35 13.36
CA MET A 75 -7.34 11.97 12.06
C MET A 75 -6.71 11.22 10.88
N VAL A 76 -7.47 11.12 9.78
CA VAL A 76 -6.92 10.84 8.45
C VAL A 76 -7.20 12.03 7.54
N SER A 77 -6.17 12.45 6.80
CA SER A 77 -6.28 13.44 5.73
C SER A 77 -5.40 13.00 4.56
N TYR A 78 -5.42 13.74 3.46
CA TYR A 78 -4.55 13.49 2.32
C TYR A 78 -4.26 14.77 1.54
N GLY A 79 -3.10 14.82 0.88
CA GLY A 79 -2.71 15.92 0.00
C GLY A 79 -3.03 15.57 -1.46
N SER A 80 -4.05 16.10 -2.12
CA SER A 80 -5.10 17.01 -1.63
C SER A 80 -6.39 16.82 -2.44
N MET A 81 -7.51 17.41 -1.99
CA MET A 81 -8.79 17.42 -2.73
C MET A 81 -8.66 17.85 -4.19
N ASN A 82 -7.81 18.85 -4.49
CA ASN A 82 -7.63 19.32 -5.86
C ASN A 82 -6.89 18.30 -6.72
N ARG A 83 -6.02 17.47 -6.14
CA ARG A 83 -5.38 16.35 -6.84
C ARG A 83 -6.37 15.23 -7.09
N ASP A 84 -7.19 14.88 -6.09
CA ASP A 84 -8.24 13.87 -6.20
C ASP A 84 -9.36 14.24 -7.19
N SER A 85 -9.58 15.54 -7.43
CA SER A 85 -10.56 16.00 -8.42
C SER A 85 -10.20 15.70 -9.89
N LYS A 86 -9.01 15.15 -10.14
CA LYS A 86 -8.46 14.89 -11.48
C LYS A 86 -8.05 13.42 -11.59
N VAL A 87 -8.30 12.83 -12.75
CA VAL A 87 -7.56 11.61 -13.15
C VAL A 87 -6.12 11.99 -13.46
N ASP A 88 -5.19 11.04 -13.41
CA ASP A 88 -3.73 11.26 -13.51
C ASP A 88 -3.21 11.66 -14.90
N GLY A 89 -4.02 12.36 -15.70
CA GLY A 89 -3.61 12.86 -17.01
C GLY A 89 -3.30 11.74 -18.02
N GLY A 90 -3.75 10.51 -17.77
CA GLY A 90 -3.59 9.37 -18.69
C GLY A 90 -2.44 8.43 -18.35
N GLN A 91 -1.91 8.49 -17.12
CA GLN A 91 -0.91 7.54 -16.64
C GLN A 91 -1.52 6.23 -16.09
N GLY A 92 -2.83 6.21 -15.81
CA GLY A 92 -3.64 5.00 -15.60
C GLY A 92 -3.54 4.37 -14.20
N GLN A 93 -3.08 5.11 -13.20
CA GLN A 93 -2.98 4.72 -11.79
C GLN A 93 -4.01 5.44 -10.89
N VAL A 94 -4.50 6.61 -11.31
CA VAL A 94 -5.69 7.27 -10.73
C VAL A 94 -6.81 7.24 -11.76
N ASN A 95 -7.80 6.39 -11.52
CA ASN A 95 -8.75 6.00 -12.55
C ASN A 95 -10.02 6.86 -12.52
N ASN A 96 -10.41 7.34 -11.33
CA ASN A 96 -11.62 8.10 -11.14
C ASN A 96 -11.36 9.40 -10.37
N ARG A 97 -12.17 10.43 -10.65
CA ARG A 97 -12.20 11.61 -9.80
C ARG A 97 -12.79 11.23 -8.44
N TYR A 98 -12.20 11.74 -7.37
CA TYR A 98 -12.65 11.53 -5.99
C TYR A 98 -12.52 10.09 -5.47
N GLU A 99 -11.68 9.26 -6.08
CA GLU A 99 -11.47 7.90 -5.60
C GLU A 99 -10.80 7.86 -4.22
N PHE A 100 -9.95 8.83 -3.90
CA PHE A 100 -9.32 8.91 -2.58
C PHE A 100 -10.31 9.45 -1.53
N LEU A 101 -11.20 10.37 -1.89
CA LEU A 101 -12.30 10.81 -1.03
C LEU A 101 -13.19 9.64 -0.61
N ASN A 102 -13.58 8.79 -1.55
CA ASN A 102 -14.40 7.60 -1.26
C ASN A 102 -13.72 6.68 -0.23
N VAL A 103 -12.40 6.54 -0.32
CA VAL A 103 -11.60 5.78 0.64
C VAL A 103 -11.48 6.51 1.99
N ALA A 104 -11.22 7.82 2.00
CA ALA A 104 -11.10 8.62 3.23
C ALA A 104 -12.39 8.61 4.07
N GLN A 105 -13.56 8.67 3.41
CA GLN A 105 -14.86 8.65 4.09
C GLN A 105 -15.05 7.39 4.94
N ARG A 106 -14.41 6.28 4.55
CA ARG A 106 -14.44 5.04 5.32
C ARG A 106 -13.80 5.21 6.70
N PHE A 107 -12.89 6.15 6.92
CA PHE A 107 -12.30 6.39 8.25
C PHE A 107 -13.35 6.81 9.29
N THR A 108 -14.32 7.65 8.89
CA THR A 108 -15.37 8.19 9.76
C THR A 108 -16.65 7.37 9.76
N ASP A 109 -16.76 6.37 8.89
CA ASP A 109 -17.92 5.49 8.84
C ASP A 109 -17.78 4.38 9.90
N ASP A 110 -18.61 4.44 10.95
CA ASP A 110 -18.66 3.41 11.99
C ASP A 110 -19.39 2.15 11.53
N THR A 111 -20.00 2.17 10.32
CA THR A 111 -20.49 0.96 9.68
C THR A 111 -19.29 0.06 9.42
N PRO A 112 -19.23 -1.15 10.00
CA PRO A 112 -18.25 -2.13 9.55
C PRO A 112 -18.43 -2.28 8.05
N LEU A 113 -17.36 -2.09 7.27
CA LEU A 113 -17.41 -2.41 5.85
C LEU A 113 -17.95 -3.84 5.74
N PRO A 114 -18.90 -4.11 4.83
CA PRO A 114 -19.31 -5.49 4.62
C PRO A 114 -18.05 -6.30 4.37
N GLU A 115 -17.92 -7.43 5.08
CA GLU A 115 -16.79 -8.33 4.87
C GLU A 115 -16.74 -8.64 3.37
N ASP A 116 -15.62 -8.28 2.75
CA ASP A 116 -15.40 -8.57 1.35
C ASP A 116 -15.25 -10.09 1.18
N LYS A 117 -16.12 -10.66 0.34
CA LYS A 117 -16.23 -12.10 0.09
C LYS A 117 -15.99 -12.44 -1.38
N GLU A 118 -15.91 -11.42 -2.22
CA GLU A 118 -15.59 -11.62 -3.62
C GLU A 118 -14.07 -11.71 -3.74
N LYS A 119 -13.63 -12.55 -4.67
CA LYS A 119 -12.21 -12.77 -4.89
C LYS A 119 -11.77 -11.85 -6.02
N PRO A 120 -10.52 -11.36 -5.98
CA PRO A 120 -9.91 -10.72 -7.13
C PRO A 120 -10.05 -11.54 -8.40
N THR A 121 -10.24 -10.87 -9.52
CA THR A 121 -10.17 -11.52 -10.83
C THR A 121 -8.77 -12.05 -11.08
N ILE A 122 -8.68 -13.09 -11.93
CA ILE A 122 -7.39 -13.67 -12.30
C ILE A 122 -6.63 -12.62 -13.14
N PRO A 123 -5.37 -12.27 -12.80
CA PRO A 123 -4.57 -11.38 -13.62
C PRO A 123 -4.38 -11.96 -15.03
N GLU A 124 -4.60 -11.15 -16.06
CA GLU A 124 -4.47 -11.58 -17.46
C GLU A 124 -3.09 -11.27 -18.04
N ASN A 125 -2.80 -11.79 -19.24
CA ASN A 125 -1.59 -11.48 -20.01
C ASN A 125 -0.26 -11.66 -19.25
N PHE A 126 -0.22 -12.61 -18.31
CA PHE A 126 0.99 -12.92 -17.56
C PHE A 126 2.08 -13.44 -18.51
N LYS A 127 3.23 -12.79 -18.47
CA LYS A 127 4.39 -13.13 -19.30
C LYS A 127 5.69 -12.93 -18.55
N ALA A 128 6.66 -13.78 -18.90
CA ALA A 128 8.06 -13.62 -18.53
C ALA A 128 8.85 -13.08 -19.73
N GLU A 129 9.66 -12.05 -19.48
CA GLU A 129 10.54 -11.39 -20.43
C GLU A 129 11.95 -11.29 -19.83
N LEU A 130 12.95 -11.01 -20.67
CA LEU A 130 14.34 -10.82 -20.22
C LEU A 130 14.88 -11.98 -19.36
N VAL A 131 14.52 -13.22 -19.72
CA VAL A 131 14.94 -14.43 -19.01
C VAL A 131 16.41 -14.71 -19.33
N THR A 132 17.25 -14.68 -18.30
CA THR A 132 18.69 -14.98 -18.36
C THR A 132 19.03 -16.04 -17.30
N SER A 133 20.30 -16.47 -17.22
CA SER A 133 20.74 -17.43 -16.20
C SER A 133 20.51 -16.92 -14.76
N ARG A 134 20.44 -15.61 -14.54
CA ARG A 134 20.34 -14.99 -13.21
C ARG A 134 19.15 -14.07 -13.00
N ARG A 135 18.31 -13.84 -14.01
CA ARG A 135 17.22 -12.87 -13.97
C ARG A 135 16.01 -13.32 -14.75
N ALA A 136 14.83 -12.94 -14.30
CA ALA A 136 13.59 -13.03 -15.06
C ALA A 136 12.69 -11.84 -14.71
N ALA A 137 12.27 -11.09 -15.73
CA ALA A 137 11.31 -10.01 -15.56
C ALA A 137 9.90 -10.53 -15.86
N LEU A 138 8.93 -10.19 -15.02
CA LEU A 138 7.54 -10.62 -15.13
C LEU A 138 6.65 -9.39 -15.32
N SER A 139 5.59 -9.55 -16.11
CA SER A 139 4.52 -8.55 -16.23
C SER A 139 3.17 -9.20 -16.49
N TRP A 140 2.10 -8.53 -16.07
CA TRP A 140 0.72 -8.97 -16.25
C TRP A 140 -0.23 -7.75 -16.36
N SER A 141 -1.45 -7.98 -16.80
CA SER A 141 -2.54 -7.00 -16.72
C SER A 141 -3.10 -6.92 -15.29
N PRO A 142 -3.48 -5.73 -14.80
CA PRO A 142 -4.07 -5.60 -13.47
C PRO A 142 -5.29 -6.50 -13.29
N ALA A 143 -5.38 -7.16 -12.13
CA ALA A 143 -6.63 -7.74 -11.68
C ALA A 143 -7.60 -6.64 -11.23
N THR A 144 -8.88 -6.99 -11.13
CA THR A 144 -9.96 -6.15 -10.61
C THR A 144 -10.60 -6.82 -9.42
N ASP A 145 -11.14 -6.02 -8.52
CA ASP A 145 -11.86 -6.48 -7.33
C ASP A 145 -12.91 -5.41 -6.96
N ASN A 146 -13.94 -5.82 -6.23
CA ASN A 146 -15.03 -4.94 -5.77
C ASN A 146 -14.61 -4.03 -4.61
N ASP A 147 -13.56 -4.37 -3.85
CA ASP A 147 -12.94 -3.48 -2.88
C ASP A 147 -11.55 -3.03 -3.35
N PHE A 148 -10.54 -3.91 -3.28
CA PHE A 148 -9.19 -3.60 -3.78
C PHE A 148 -8.30 -4.85 -3.89
N ILE A 149 -7.32 -4.77 -4.79
CA ILE A 149 -6.24 -5.76 -4.87
C ILE A 149 -5.18 -5.47 -3.80
N GLU A 150 -5.07 -6.30 -2.77
CA GLU A 150 -4.05 -6.11 -1.72
C GLU A 150 -2.62 -6.25 -2.26
N LYS A 151 -2.35 -7.34 -3.01
CA LYS A 151 -1.03 -7.67 -3.58
C LYS A 151 -1.13 -8.82 -4.59
N TYR A 152 -0.08 -8.98 -5.37
CA TYR A 152 0.21 -10.15 -6.18
C TYR A 152 1.27 -11.01 -5.48
N ASN A 153 0.95 -12.29 -5.25
CA ASN A 153 1.91 -13.26 -4.74
C ASN A 153 2.57 -13.98 -5.92
N LEU A 154 3.90 -13.95 -5.98
CA LEU A 154 4.70 -14.57 -7.02
C LEU A 154 5.45 -15.76 -6.46
N ARG A 155 5.42 -16.88 -7.19
CA ARG A 155 6.12 -18.11 -6.84
C ARG A 155 6.94 -18.56 -8.03
N LEU A 156 8.27 -18.56 -7.88
CA LEU A 156 9.20 -19.12 -8.85
C LEU A 156 9.63 -20.51 -8.36
N ILE A 157 9.42 -21.52 -9.19
CA ILE A 157 9.69 -22.93 -8.84
C ILE A 157 10.73 -23.47 -9.84
N GLY A 158 11.83 -24.02 -9.34
CA GLY A 158 12.87 -24.65 -10.16
C GLY A 158 13.92 -25.34 -9.30
N ASN A 159 14.48 -26.45 -9.78
CA ASN A 159 15.52 -27.24 -9.08
C ASN A 159 15.17 -27.56 -7.62
N GLU A 160 13.92 -27.97 -7.37
CA GLU A 160 13.36 -28.24 -6.02
C GLU A 160 13.32 -27.04 -5.06
N GLU A 161 13.71 -25.84 -5.52
CA GLU A 161 13.63 -24.59 -4.77
C GLU A 161 12.35 -23.83 -5.13
N VAL A 162 11.74 -23.21 -4.12
CA VAL A 162 10.59 -22.31 -4.27
C VAL A 162 10.97 -20.95 -3.73
N VAL A 163 10.94 -19.93 -4.58
CA VAL A 163 11.17 -18.54 -4.20
C VAL A 163 9.85 -17.78 -4.25
N GLU A 164 9.42 -17.29 -3.08
CA GLU A 164 8.19 -16.52 -2.95
C GLU A 164 8.48 -15.03 -2.80
N ARG A 165 7.70 -14.21 -3.49
CA ARG A 165 7.76 -12.74 -3.45
C ARG A 165 6.35 -12.18 -3.49
N SER A 166 6.20 -10.93 -3.08
CA SER A 166 4.96 -10.19 -3.30
C SER A 166 5.26 -8.80 -3.85
N THR A 167 4.33 -8.27 -4.62
CA THR A 167 4.34 -6.87 -5.06
C THR A 167 2.92 -6.38 -5.23
N ILE A 168 2.75 -5.07 -5.19
CA ILE A 168 1.50 -4.37 -5.54
C ILE A 168 1.52 -3.86 -6.98
N ASP A 169 2.69 -3.85 -7.61
CA ASP A 169 2.87 -3.51 -9.03
C ASP A 169 2.43 -4.67 -9.93
N THR A 170 2.11 -4.39 -11.19
CA THR A 170 1.83 -5.42 -12.21
C THR A 170 3.08 -5.91 -12.96
N ARG A 171 4.25 -5.68 -12.35
CA ARG A 171 5.55 -6.08 -12.86
C ARG A 171 6.48 -6.45 -11.70
N TYR A 172 7.34 -7.44 -11.92
CA TYR A 172 8.34 -7.85 -10.92
C TYR A 172 9.56 -8.47 -11.59
N THR A 173 10.76 -8.11 -11.14
CA THR A 173 12.00 -8.73 -11.62
C THR A 173 12.59 -9.60 -10.52
N PHE A 174 12.70 -10.89 -10.81
CA PHE A 174 13.55 -11.79 -10.04
C PHE A 174 15.01 -11.55 -10.42
N GLU A 175 15.83 -11.31 -9.41
CA GLU A 175 17.25 -10.98 -9.52
C GLU A 175 18.09 -12.04 -8.78
N ASN A 176 19.35 -12.19 -9.17
CA ASN A 176 20.32 -13.11 -8.55
C ASN A 176 19.82 -14.56 -8.47
N LEU A 177 19.12 -15.01 -9.51
CA LEU A 177 18.69 -16.40 -9.61
C LEU A 177 19.90 -17.33 -9.70
N LYS A 178 19.75 -18.50 -9.09
CA LYS A 178 20.73 -19.57 -9.17
C LYS A 178 20.69 -20.15 -10.59
N GLU A 179 21.84 -20.12 -11.26
CA GLU A 179 21.97 -20.68 -12.60
C GLU A 179 21.73 -22.19 -12.53
N ASN A 180 21.11 -22.75 -13.57
CA ASN A 180 20.99 -24.18 -13.67
C ASN A 180 22.34 -24.78 -14.08
N SER A 181 23.06 -25.39 -13.14
CA SER A 181 24.25 -26.19 -13.43
C SER A 181 23.81 -27.63 -13.70
N THR A 182 23.79 -28.04 -14.97
CA THR A 182 23.79 -29.46 -15.37
C THR A 182 25.09 -30.15 -14.97
#